data_AF-A0A6V7ICH8-F1
#
_entry.id   AF-A0A6V7ICH8-F1
#
_cell.length_a   1.000
_cell.length_b   1.000
_cell.length_c   1.000
_cell.angle_alpha   90.00
_cell.angle_beta   90.00
_cell.angle_gamma   90.00
#
_symmetry.space_group_name_H-M   'P 1'
#
loop_
_entity.id
_entity.type
_entity.pdbx_description
1 polymer ?
#
loop_
_entity_poly.entity_id
_entity_poly.type
_entity_poly.pdbx_seq_one_letter_code
_entity_poly.pdbx_strand_id
1 'polypeptide(L)'
;MLSVKRLCYCVLAALIRFFLMSSEFQKIISERVEISTALNSWKRVTEGVYLKNANIDPYSGDLFHETPLGLLAFSYMHKHLPIWGIKCFFIVADLLTAWFLFITARSYVREL
;
A
#
# COMPACT_ATOMS: atom_id res chain seq x y z
N MET A 1 -4.13 24.92 -9.19
CA MET A 1 -5.44 24.39 -9.62
C MET A 1 -5.27 23.03 -10.27
N LEU A 2 -5.97 22.00 -9.76
CA LEU A 2 -6.13 20.73 -10.50
C LEU A 2 -6.87 21.05 -11.80
N SER A 3 -6.23 20.81 -12.94
CA SER A 3 -6.93 20.87 -14.23
C SER A 3 -7.87 19.68 -14.35
N VAL A 4 -9.01 19.85 -15.04
CA VAL A 4 -9.98 18.78 -15.32
C VAL A 4 -9.30 17.52 -15.87
N LYS A 5 -8.31 17.69 -16.77
CA LYS A 5 -7.53 16.57 -17.31
C LYS A 5 -6.82 15.75 -16.23
N ARG A 6 -6.23 16.42 -15.23
CA ARG A 6 -5.53 15.75 -14.12
C ARG A 6 -6.49 14.98 -13.23
N LEU A 7 -7.68 15.56 -12.97
CA LEU A 7 -8.73 14.87 -12.24
C LEU A 7 -9.16 13.60 -12.97
N CYS A 8 -9.36 13.67 -14.30
CA CYS A 8 -9.69 12.49 -15.10
C CYS A 8 -8.61 11.40 -15.01
N TYR A 9 -7.32 11.77 -15.03
CA TYR A 9 -6.22 10.80 -14.85
C TYR A 9 -6.23 10.16 -13.47
N CYS A 10 -6.45 10.93 -12.40
CA CYS A 10 -6.55 10.39 -11.04
C CYS A 10 -7.74 9.42 -10.89
N VAL A 11 -8.91 9.77 -11.46
CA VAL A 11 -10.09 8.89 -11.45
C VAL A 11 -9.83 7.61 -12.22
N LEU A 12 -9.24 7.71 -13.41
CA LEU A 12 -8.89 6.54 -14.23
C LEU A 12 -7.91 5.63 -13.49
N ALA A 13 -6.84 6.19 -12.90
CA ALA A 13 -5.86 5.45 -12.12
C ALA A 13 -6.50 4.75 -10.91
N ALA A 14 -7.37 5.45 -10.18
CA ALA A 14 -8.10 4.88 -9.05
C ALA A 14 -8.97 3.69 -9.45
N LEU A 15 -9.71 3.82 -10.56
CA LEU A 15 -10.53 2.73 -11.10
C LEU A 15 -9.68 1.53 -11.50
N ILE A 16 -8.61 1.74 -12.27
CA ILE A 16 -7.70 0.66 -12.68
C ILE A 16 -7.14 -0.07 -11.44
N ARG A 17 -6.65 0.70 -10.46
CA ARG A 17 -6.11 0.13 -9.22
C ARG A 17 -7.17 -0.66 -8.46
N PHE A 18 -8.37 -0.13 -8.34
CA PHE A 18 -9.50 -0.79 -7.69
C PHE A 18 -9.88 -2.11 -8.37
N PHE A 19 -9.98 -2.14 -9.70
CA PHE A 19 -10.28 -3.35 -10.47
C PHE A 19 -9.17 -4.38 -10.32
N LEU A 20 -7.90 -4.00 -10.43
CA LEU A 20 -6.77 -4.91 -10.24
C LEU A 20 -6.80 -5.54 -8.84
N MET A 21 -6.99 -4.74 -7.79
CA MET A 21 -7.07 -5.21 -6.39
C MET A 21 -8.31 -6.06 -6.09
N SER A 22 -9.29 -6.11 -7.00
CA SER A 22 -10.51 -6.90 -6.84
C SER A 22 -10.57 -8.08 -7.82
N SER A 23 -9.55 -8.24 -8.66
CA SER A 23 -9.43 -9.32 -9.63
C SER A 23 -8.61 -10.50 -9.09
N GLU A 24 -8.80 -11.68 -9.68
CA GLU A 24 -8.01 -12.88 -9.38
C GLU A 24 -6.50 -12.71 -9.65
N PHE A 25 -6.12 -11.74 -10.50
CA PHE A 25 -4.72 -11.42 -10.75
C PHE A 25 -3.98 -10.99 -9.49
N GLN A 26 -4.66 -10.30 -8.57
CA GLN A 26 -4.05 -9.88 -7.30
C GLN A 26 -3.56 -11.09 -6.51
N LYS A 27 -4.38 -12.15 -6.45
CA LYS A 27 -4.03 -13.38 -5.74
C LYS A 27 -2.84 -14.07 -6.39
N ILE A 28 -2.91 -14.27 -7.71
CA ILE A 28 -1.84 -14.92 -8.49
C ILE A 28 -0.51 -14.20 -8.30
N ILE A 29 -0.50 -12.86 -8.37
CA ILE A 29 0.71 -12.05 -8.21
C ILE A 29 1.23 -12.10 -6.78
N SER A 30 0.35 -12.09 -5.77
CA SER A 30 0.75 -12.07 -4.36
C SER A 30 1.43 -13.34 -3.87
N GLU A 31 1.22 -14.47 -4.56
CA GLU A 31 1.81 -15.77 -4.25
C GLU A 31 3.19 -15.97 -4.90
N ARG A 32 3.57 -15.09 -5.83
CA ARG A 32 4.86 -15.15 -6.53
C ARG A 32 5.95 -14.49 -5.73
N VAL A 33 6.97 -15.27 -5.36
CA VAL A 33 8.12 -14.77 -4.57
C VAL A 33 8.98 -13.77 -5.34
N GLU A 34 8.92 -13.75 -6.67
CA GLU A 34 9.63 -12.75 -7.49
C GLU A 34 9.03 -11.34 -7.33
N ILE A 35 7.77 -11.25 -6.90
CA ILE A 35 7.02 -9.99 -6.81
C ILE A 35 6.68 -9.65 -5.36
N SER A 36 6.21 -10.63 -4.60
CA SER A 36 5.80 -10.56 -3.19
C SER A 36 6.96 -11.03 -2.32
N THR A 37 7.81 -10.09 -1.92
CA THR A 37 9.01 -10.32 -1.11
C THR A 37 8.74 -10.05 0.37
N ALA A 38 9.73 -10.34 1.22
CA ALA A 38 9.64 -10.09 2.66
C ALA A 38 9.35 -8.62 3.02
N LEU A 39 9.74 -7.68 2.15
CA LEU A 39 9.63 -6.23 2.40
C LEU A 39 8.36 -5.58 1.84
N ASN A 40 7.63 -6.22 0.92
CA ASN A 40 6.48 -5.58 0.25
C ASN A 40 5.17 -6.39 0.35
N SER A 41 5.21 -7.56 0.99
CA SER A 41 4.09 -8.48 1.01
C SER A 41 3.05 -8.11 2.08
N TRP A 42 1.83 -7.79 1.64
CA TRP A 42 0.70 -7.58 2.55
C TRP A 42 0.38 -8.82 3.41
N LYS A 43 0.66 -10.02 2.87
CA LYS A 43 0.50 -11.28 3.60
C LYS A 43 1.41 -11.33 4.82
N ARG A 44 2.69 -10.98 4.66
CA ARG A 44 3.66 -10.93 5.77
C ARG A 44 3.28 -9.90 6.82
N VAL A 45 2.76 -8.73 6.40
CA VAL A 45 2.22 -7.73 7.32
C VAL A 45 1.06 -8.29 8.15
N THR A 46 0.14 -8.99 7.49
CA THR A 46 -1.03 -9.59 8.14
C THR A 46 -0.63 -10.69 9.14
N GLU A 47 0.31 -11.56 8.77
CA GLU A 47 0.87 -12.58 9.64
C GLU A 47 1.61 -11.97 10.84
N GLY A 48 2.42 -10.92 10.63
CA GLY A 48 3.11 -10.23 11.73
C GLY A 48 2.16 -9.56 12.73
N VAL A 49 1.09 -8.93 12.24
CA VAL A 49 0.03 -8.38 13.11
C VAL A 49 -0.69 -9.50 13.88
N TYR A 50 -0.94 -10.65 13.25
CA TYR A 50 -1.54 -11.81 13.91
C TYR A 50 -0.66 -12.33 15.05
N LEU A 51 0.64 -12.50 14.83
CA LEU A 51 1.60 -12.93 15.86
C LEU A 51 1.63 -11.96 17.04
N LYS A 52 1.69 -10.65 16.75
CA LYS A 52 1.66 -9.61 17.78
C LYS A 52 0.41 -9.72 18.64
N ASN A 53 -0.76 -9.93 18.03
CA ASN A 53 -2.02 -10.08 18.75
C ASN A 53 -2.07 -11.35 19.60
N ALA A 54 -1.31 -12.39 19.22
CA ALA A 54 -1.12 -13.61 19.99
C ALA A 54 -0.04 -13.50 21.09
N ASN A 55 0.53 -12.31 21.32
CA ASN A 55 1.69 -12.08 22.20
C ASN A 55 2.94 -12.90 21.83
N ILE A 56 3.11 -13.18 20.53
CA ILE A 56 4.30 -13.81 19.96
C ILE A 56 5.11 -12.71 19.28
N ASP A 57 6.43 -12.70 19.48
CA ASP A 57 7.32 -11.73 18.85
C ASP A 57 7.28 -11.87 17.31
N PRO A 58 6.75 -10.88 16.55
CA PRO A 58 6.66 -10.95 15.09
C PRO A 58 8.02 -10.92 14.39
N TYR A 59 9.04 -10.40 15.08
CA TYR A 59 10.41 -10.29 14.58
C TYR A 59 11.21 -11.57 14.79
N SER A 60 10.69 -12.50 15.61
CA SER A 60 11.28 -13.81 15.75
C SER A 60 11.10 -14.62 14.46
N GLY A 61 12.18 -15.21 13.94
CA GLY A 61 12.12 -16.12 12.79
C GLY A 61 11.98 -15.47 11.41
N ASP A 62 12.48 -14.25 11.22
CA ASP A 62 12.61 -13.59 9.89
C ASP A 62 11.28 -13.43 9.13
N LEU A 63 10.16 -13.40 9.84
CA LEU A 63 8.84 -13.31 9.20
C LEU A 63 8.47 -11.86 8.86
N PHE A 64 8.67 -10.94 9.81
CA PHE A 64 8.26 -9.55 9.70
C PHE A 64 9.47 -8.61 9.68
N HIS A 65 9.60 -7.85 8.60
CA HIS A 65 10.76 -6.99 8.34
C HIS A 65 10.45 -5.50 8.42
N GLU A 66 9.19 -5.14 8.67
CA GLU A 66 8.76 -3.76 8.77
C GLU A 66 9.10 -3.16 10.14
N THR A 67 9.24 -1.84 10.19
CA THR A 67 9.62 -1.15 11.43
C THR A 67 8.57 -1.35 12.55
N PRO A 68 8.95 -1.26 13.84
CA PRO A 68 7.99 -1.33 14.96
C PRO A 68 6.87 -0.30 14.88
N LEU A 69 7.17 0.90 14.33
CA LEU A 69 6.17 1.92 14.06
C LEU A 69 5.18 1.47 12.98
N GLY A 70 5.68 0.84 11.91
CA GLY A 70 4.87 0.21 10.88
C GLY A 70 3.96 -0.87 11.47
N LEU A 71 4.51 -1.77 12.31
CA LEU A 71 3.73 -2.80 13.00
C LEU A 71 2.58 -2.20 13.82
N LEU A 72 2.84 -1.12 14.55
CA LEU A 72 1.80 -0.40 15.31
C LEU A 72 0.72 0.15 14.37
N ALA A 73 1.12 0.83 13.29
CA ALA A 73 0.19 1.39 12.31
C ALA A 73 -0.66 0.29 11.66
N PHE A 74 -0.05 -0.80 11.16
CA PHE A 74 -0.76 -1.91 10.55
C PHE A 74 -1.67 -2.66 11.53
N SER A 75 -1.28 -2.76 12.81
CA SER A 75 -2.15 -3.29 13.87
C SER A 75 -3.41 -2.45 14.03
N TYR A 76 -3.26 -1.12 14.06
CA TYR A 76 -4.38 -0.19 14.16
C TYR A 76 -5.26 -0.25 12.90
N MET A 77 -4.63 -0.31 11.72
CA MET A 77 -5.35 -0.48 10.46
C MET A 77 -6.19 -1.75 10.46
N HIS A 78 -5.63 -2.92 10.80
CA HIS A 78 -6.38 -4.17 10.86
C HIS A 78 -7.52 -4.15 11.89
N LYS A 79 -7.35 -3.41 13.00
CA LYS A 79 -8.37 -3.31 14.05
C LYS A 79 -9.55 -2.42 13.65
N HIS A 80 -9.30 -1.33 12.91
CA HIS A 80 -10.28 -0.27 12.69
C HIS A 80 -10.76 -0.13 11.25
N LEU A 81 -10.02 -0.62 10.26
CA LEU A 81 -10.40 -0.54 8.85
C LEU A 81 -10.94 -1.88 8.35
N PRO A 82 -12.14 -1.90 7.73
CA PRO A 82 -12.58 -3.07 6.98
C PRO A 82 -11.72 -3.24 5.72
N ILE A 83 -11.79 -4.40 5.08
CA ILE A 83 -11.00 -4.72 3.87
C ILE A 83 -11.15 -3.67 2.76
N TRP A 84 -12.36 -3.12 2.58
CA TRP A 84 -12.62 -2.04 1.62
C TRP A 84 -11.88 -0.75 1.98
N GLY A 85 -11.82 -0.42 3.27
CA GLY A 85 -11.07 0.74 3.77
C GLY A 85 -9.56 0.59 3.52
N ILE A 86 -9.02 -0.63 3.68
CA ILE A 86 -7.62 -0.92 3.34
C ILE A 86 -7.37 -0.73 1.84
N LYS A 87 -8.26 -1.23 0.97
CA LYS A 87 -8.14 -1.00 -0.49
C LYS A 87 -8.15 0.50 -0.83
N CYS A 88 -9.08 1.26 -0.26
CA CYS A 88 -9.15 2.70 -0.45
C CYS A 88 -7.87 3.40 0.03
N PHE A 89 -7.31 2.99 1.17
CA PHE A 89 -6.06 3.54 1.68
C PHE A 89 -4.92 3.38 0.68
N PHE A 90 -4.73 2.17 0.11
CA PHE A 90 -3.71 1.93 -0.90
C PHE A 90 -3.91 2.77 -2.17
N ILE A 91 -5.16 2.93 -2.62
CA ILE A 91 -5.46 3.78 -3.80
C ILE A 91 -5.13 5.25 -3.51
N VAL A 92 -5.51 5.76 -2.34
CA VAL A 92 -5.20 7.14 -1.95
C VAL A 92 -3.69 7.34 -1.83
N ALA A 93 -2.97 6.41 -1.20
CA ALA A 93 -1.52 6.47 -1.08
C ALA A 93 -0.83 6.49 -2.46
N ASP A 94 -1.29 5.68 -3.41
CA ASP A 94 -0.78 5.65 -4.79
C ASP A 94 -0.99 6.99 -5.50
N LEU A 95 -2.19 7.56 -5.41
CA LEU A 95 -2.51 8.87 -5.99
C LEU A 95 -1.71 10.01 -5.35
N LEU A 96 -1.53 10.00 -4.02
CA LEU A 96 -0.72 10.99 -3.31
C LEU A 96 0.75 10.90 -3.74
N THR A 97 1.27 9.68 -3.87
CA THR A 97 2.65 9.45 -4.34
C THR A 97 2.84 10.02 -5.74
N ALA A 98 1.94 9.73 -6.67
CA ALA A 98 1.96 10.28 -8.02
C ALA A 98 1.87 11.82 -8.02
N TRP A 99 1.04 12.39 -7.14
CA TRP A 99 0.89 13.83 -7.01
C TRP A 99 2.14 14.52 -6.47
N PHE A 100 2.78 13.94 -5.45
CA PHE A 100 4.03 14.45 -4.90
C PHE A 100 5.16 14.37 -5.93
N LEU A 101 5.30 13.24 -6.63
CA LEU A 101 6.27 13.11 -7.72
C LEU A 101 6.07 14.16 -8.81
N PHE A 102 4.81 14.42 -9.19
CA PHE A 102 4.49 15.47 -10.16
C PHE A 102 4.89 16.87 -9.68
N ILE A 103 4.60 17.22 -8.42
CA ILE A 103 4.98 18.51 -7.85
C ILE A 103 6.50 18.65 -7.82
N THR A 104 7.19 17.63 -7.31
CA THR A 104 8.66 17.63 -7.18
C THR A 104 9.33 17.77 -8.53
N ALA A 105 8.92 16.97 -9.52
CA ALA A 105 9.44 17.06 -10.88
C ALA A 105 9.20 18.44 -11.51
N ARG A 106 8.03 19.03 -11.29
CA ARG A 106 7.71 20.37 -11.79
C ARG A 106 8.53 21.47 -11.13
N SER A 107 8.81 21.36 -9.82
CA SER A 107 9.67 22.31 -9.11
C SER A 107 11.08 22.26 -9.68
N TYR A 108 11.63 21.04 -9.80
CA TYR A 108 12.97 20.81 -10.32
C TYR A 108 13.17 21.38 -11.74
N VAL A 109 12.22 21.12 -12.66
CA VAL A 109 12.29 21.64 -14.04
C VAL A 109 12.16 23.17 -14.11
N ARG A 110 11.56 23.82 -13.11
CA ARG A 110 11.45 25.29 -13.08
C ARG A 110 12.73 25.95 -12.56
N GLU A 111 13.50 25.25 -11.73
CA GLU A 111 14.76 25.73 -11.17
C GLU A 111 15.94 25.53 -12.15
N LEU A 112 15.77 24.69 -13.16
CA LEU A 112 16.64 24.53 -14.33
C LEU A 112 16.34 25.60 -15.41
#